data_AF-A0A2U1VJ91-F1
#
_entry.id   AF-A0A2U1VJ91-F1
#
_cell.length_a   1.000
_cell.length_b   1.000
_cell.length_c   1.000
_cell.angle_alpha   90.00
_cell.angle_beta   90.00
_cell.angle_gamma   90.00
#
_symmetry.space_group_name_H-M   'P 1'
#
loop_
_entity.id
_entity.type
_entity.pdbx_description
1 polymer ?
#
loop_
_entity_poly.entity_id
_entity_poly.type
_entity_poly.pdbx_seq_one_letter_code
_entity_poly.pdbx_strand_id
1 'polypeptide(L)' 'MPDRAVDPKSPICRAIRRLREHSRACDCVETRRVLIATERWMVWMLRWEEGEPLPVPSDTAG' A
#
# COMPACT_ATOMS: atom_id res chain seq x y z
N MET A 1 13.17 -4.52 1.28
CA MET A 1 13.50 -3.27 1.99
C MET A 1 12.84 -3.35 3.35
N PRO A 2 13.58 -3.28 4.47
CA PRO A 2 12.95 -3.42 5.78
C PRO A 2 12.03 -2.22 5.99
N ASP A 3 10.78 -2.51 6.35
CA ASP A 3 9.86 -1.57 6.97
C ASP A 3 10.63 -0.80 8.05
N ARG A 4 10.99 0.46 7.78
CA ARG A 4 11.16 1.44 8.86
C ARG A 4 9.87 1.32 9.64
N ALA A 5 9.96 0.98 10.92
CA ALA A 5 8.82 0.73 11.78
C ALA A 5 7.97 2.01 11.89
N VAL A 6 7.11 2.22 10.89
CA VAL A 6 6.09 3.25 10.91
C VAL A 6 5.22 2.91 12.11
N ASP A 7 4.99 3.89 12.99
CA ASP A 7 4.26 3.71 14.23
C ASP A 7 3.01 2.84 13.97
N PRO A 8 2.87 1.65 14.59
CA PRO A 8 1.75 0.77 14.35
C PRO A 8 0.39 1.40 14.71
N LYS A 9 0.38 2.51 15.46
CA LYS A 9 -0.81 3.33 15.75
C LYS A 9 -1.09 4.40 14.68
N SER A 10 -0.14 4.65 13.77
CA SER A 10 -0.31 5.58 12.65
C SER A 10 -1.58 5.23 11.86
N PRO A 11 -2.41 6.23 11.51
CA PRO A 11 -3.53 6.04 10.59
C PRO A 11 -3.12 5.34 9.28
N ILE A 12 -1.90 5.62 8.80
CA ILE A 12 -1.33 5.05 7.58
C ILE A 12 -1.11 3.54 7.73
N CYS A 13 -0.46 3.11 8.82
CA CYS A 13 -0.26 1.68 9.12
C CYS A 13 -1.58 0.92 9.26
N ARG A 14 -2.58 1.55 9.89
CA ARG A 14 -3.91 0.95 10.04
C ARG A 14 -4.62 0.79 8.70
N ALA A 15 -4.52 1.79 7.82
CA ALA A 15 -5.08 1.72 6.47
C ALA A 15 -4.41 0.61 5.64
N ILE A 16 -3.08 0.55 5.64
CA ILE A 16 -2.29 -0.51 4.96
C ILE A 16 -2.71 -1.90 5.46
N ARG A 17 -2.80 -2.09 6.79
CA ARG A 17 -3.16 -3.39 7.35
C ARG A 17 -4.54 -3.84 6.91
N ARG A 18 -5.55 -2.95 6.94
CA ARG A 18 -6.91 -3.24 6.47
C ARG A 18 -6.95 -3.60 4.99
N LEU A 19 -6.18 -2.90 4.15
CA LEU A 19 -6.08 -3.20 2.71
C LEU A 19 -5.47 -4.58 2.46
N ARG A 20 -4.41 -4.93 3.19
CA ARG A 20 -3.78 -6.26 3.12
C ARG A 20 -4.69 -7.38 3.59
N GLU A 21 -5.45 -7.16 4.67
CA GLU A 21 -6.45 -8.12 5.15
C GLU A 21 -7.54 -8.34 4.09
N HIS A 22 -8.03 -7.26 3.48
CA HIS A 22 -9.06 -7.33 2.44
C HIS A 22 -8.56 -7.99 1.15
N SER A 23 -7.35 -7.66 0.68
CA SER A 23 -6.78 -8.27 -0.53
C SER A 23 -6.54 -9.77 -0.36
N ARG A 24 -6.14 -10.22 0.84
CA ARG A 24 -5.98 -11.65 1.18
C ARG A 24 -7.29 -12.41 1.16
N ALA A 25 -8.39 -11.77 1.57
CA ALA A 25 -9.73 -12.36 1.56
C ALA A 25 -10.43 -12.26 0.20
N CYS A 26 -9.84 -11.58 -0.79
CA CYS A 26 -10.42 -11.44 -2.12
C CYS A 26 -10.05 -12.63 -2.99
N ASP A 27 -11.01 -13.49 -3.32
CA ASP A 27 -10.79 -14.70 -4.14
C ASP A 27 -10.66 -14.39 -5.65
N CYS A 28 -11.10 -13.21 -6.09
CA CYS A 28 -10.93 -12.75 -7.46
C CYS A 28 -9.51 -12.20 -7.68
N VAL A 29 -8.74 -12.88 -8.55
CA VAL A 29 -7.34 -12.51 -8.85
C VAL A 29 -7.23 -11.11 -9.44
N GLU A 30 -8.11 -10.74 -10.37
CA GLU A 30 -8.10 -9.41 -11.00
C GLU A 30 -8.42 -8.31 -9.99
N THR A 31 -9.42 -8.52 -9.14
CA THR A 31 -9.75 -7.57 -8.07
C THR A 31 -8.61 -7.48 -7.05
N ARG A 32 -7.97 -8.60 -6.70
CA ARG A 32 -6.81 -8.62 -5.81
C ARG A 32 -5.63 -7.81 -6.38
N ARG A 33 -5.36 -7.92 -7.69
CA ARG A 33 -4.31 -7.15 -8.38
C ARG A 33 -4.57 -5.64 -8.29
N VAL A 34 -5.80 -5.21 -8.59
CA VAL A 34 -6.21 -3.80 -8.47
C VAL A 34 -6.05 -3.31 -7.04
N LEU A 35 -6.53 -4.08 -6.04
CA LEU A 35 -6.41 -3.71 -4.62
C LEU A 35 -4.95 -3.52 -4.17
N ILE A 36 -4.04 -4.39 -4.62
CA ILE A 36 -2.61 -4.29 -4.32
C ILE A 36 -2.00 -3.05 -4.98
N ALA A 37 -2.34 -2.76 -6.25
CA ALA A 37 -1.87 -1.57 -6.94
C ALA A 37 -2.35 -0.29 -6.23
N THR A 38 -3.63 -0.23 -5.85
CA THR A 38 -4.19 0.89 -5.09
C THR A 38 -3.53 1.05 -3.71
N GLU A 39 -3.24 -0.05 -3.01
CA GLU A 39 -2.49 -0.01 -1.74
C GLU A 39 -1.13 0.68 -1.93
N ARG A 40 -0.37 0.25 -2.94
CA ARG A 40 0.97 0.80 -3.23
C ARG A 40 0.91 2.30 -3.55
N TRP A 41 -0.08 2.71 -4.34
CA TRP A 41 -0.32 4.11 -4.66
C TRP A 41 -0.68 4.95 -3.44
N MET A 42 -1.59 4.48 -2.58
CA MET A 42 -1.97 5.19 -1.37
C MET A 42 -0.79 5.35 -0.40
N VAL A 43 0.01 4.30 -0.22
CA VAL A 43 1.22 4.39 0.63
C VAL A 43 2.22 5.39 0.08
N TRP A 44 2.42 5.40 -1.24
CA TRP A 44 3.31 6.36 -1.88
C TRP A 44 2.82 7.80 -1.69
N MET A 45 1.54 8.07 -1.96
CA MET A 45 0.97 9.42 -1.78
C MET A 45 1.13 9.90 -0.33
N LEU A 46 0.83 9.05 0.64
CA LEU A 46 0.91 9.40 2.06
C LEU A 46 2.35 9.72 2.50
N ARG A 47 3.33 8.96 2.02
CA ARG A 47 4.74 9.23 2.33
C ARG A 47 5.30 10.42 1.55
N TRP A 48 4.79 10.67 0.35
CA TRP A 48 5.11 11.87 -0.43
C TRP A 48 4.63 13.13 0.29
N GLU A 49 3.42 13.13 0.84
CA GLU A 49 2.90 14.25 1.66
C GLU A 49 3.77 14.52 2.90
N GLU A 50 4.37 13.49 3.50
CA GLU A 50 5.32 13.60 4.61
C GLU A 50 6.73 14.06 4.15
N GLY A 51 6.93 14.33 2.86
CA GLY A 51 8.19 14.82 2.30
C GLY A 51 9.25 13.74 2.09
N GLU A 52 8.89 12.45 2.11
CA GLU A 52 9.82 11.37 1.80
C GLU A 52 10.08 11.30 0.28
N PRO A 53 11.33 11.37 -0.19
CA PRO A 53 11.65 11.19 -1.61
C PRO A 53 11.46 9.72 -1.99
N LEU A 54 10.35 9.40 -2.64
CA LEU A 54 10.02 8.04 -3.05
C LEU A 54 9.83 7.94 -4.56
N PRO A 55 10.38 6.88 -5.19
CA PRO A 55 10.09 6.61 -6.59
C PRO A 55 8.59 6.33 -6.77
N VAL A 56 8.01 6.88 -7.84
CA VAL A 56 6.61 6.63 -8.22
C VAL A 56 6.40 5.12 -8.35
N PRO A 57 5.34 4.54 -7.75
CA PRO A 57 5.04 3.14 -7.93
C PRO A 57 4.83 2.87 -9.42
N SER A 58 5.63 1.99 -10.00
CA SER A 58 5.42 1.57 -11.38
C SER A 58 4.27 0.57 -11.42
N ASP A 59 3.24 0.86 -12.20
CA ASP A 59 2.18 -0.09 -12.55
C ASP A 59 2.72 -1.07 -13.60
N THR A 60 3.58 -2.01 -13.20
CA THR A 60 4.02 -3.11 -14.06
C THR A 60 4.12 -4.40 -13.21
N ALA A 61 3.52 -5.53 -13.56
CA ALA A 61 3.15 -6.09 -14.86
C ALA A 61 1.78 -6.81 -14.83
N GLY A 62 1.22 -7.06 -16.02
CA GLY A 62 -0.08 -7.71 -16.28
C GLY A 62 -0.25 -9.15 -15.77
#